data_AF-A0A2T2VT84-F1
#
_entry.id   AF-A0A2T2VT84-F1
#
_cell.length_a   1.000
_cell.length_b   1.000
_cell.length_c   1.000
_cell.angle_alpha   90.00
_cell.angle_beta   90.00
_cell.angle_gamma   90.00
#
_symmetry.space_group_name_H-M   'P 1'
#
loop_
_entity.id
_entity.type
_entity.pdbx_description
1 polymer ?
#
loop_
_entity_poly.entity_id
_entity_poly.type
_entity_poly.pdbx_seq_one_letter_code
_entity_poly.pdbx_strand_id
1 'polypeptide(L)'
;MLATYFLFLSFFIQTPNYEGNWVTIDDETGVEKSIIKLYIENDTLFGRIETLLLEEDQGQLCTNCSGAELNQPIEGLIILKGLTRDGDQWTGGTILDPANGKEYQCTLTLNGTSDLNVRGFIGFSFIGRTQRWKRSN
;
A
#
# COMPACT_ATOMS: atom_id res chain seq x y z
N MET A 1 -58.00 5.10 -11.16
CA MET A 1 -56.79 4.26 -11.16
C MET A 1 -55.61 5.19 -11.37
N LEU A 2 -54.89 5.54 -10.30
CA LEU A 2 -53.67 6.36 -10.38
C LEU A 2 -52.49 5.40 -10.23
N ALA A 3 -51.70 5.23 -11.30
CA ALA A 3 -50.52 4.37 -11.30
C ALA A 3 -49.30 5.20 -10.89
N THR A 4 -48.80 4.98 -9.67
CA THR A 4 -47.53 5.55 -9.20
C THR A 4 -46.36 4.74 -9.74
N TYR A 5 -45.54 5.34 -10.60
CA TYR A 5 -44.26 4.80 -11.04
C TYR A 5 -43.19 5.07 -9.99
N PHE A 6 -42.65 4.00 -9.38
CA PHE A 6 -41.48 4.08 -8.50
C PHE A 6 -40.21 4.05 -9.35
N LEU A 7 -39.52 5.19 -9.46
CA LEU A 7 -38.20 5.28 -10.08
C LEU A 7 -37.17 4.66 -9.11
N PHE A 8 -36.72 3.45 -9.40
CA PHE A 8 -35.63 2.79 -8.67
C PHE A 8 -34.30 3.45 -9.08
N LEU A 9 -33.74 4.29 -8.20
CA LEU A 9 -32.42 4.87 -8.41
C LEU A 9 -31.37 3.85 -7.98
N SER A 10 -30.72 3.20 -8.94
CA SER A 10 -29.59 2.30 -8.66
C SER A 10 -28.37 3.11 -8.25
N PHE A 11 -28.03 3.11 -6.97
CA PHE A 11 -26.73 3.59 -6.49
C PHE A 11 -25.67 2.54 -6.86
N PHE A 12 -24.76 2.91 -7.77
CA PHE A 12 -23.55 2.12 -8.00
C PHE A 12 -22.61 2.34 -6.82
N ILE A 13 -22.45 1.31 -5.98
CA ILE A 13 -21.38 1.30 -4.98
C ILE A 13 -20.07 1.09 -5.75
N GLN A 14 -19.25 2.14 -5.85
CA GLN A 14 -17.89 2.00 -6.36
C GLN A 14 -17.05 1.30 -5.29
N THR A 15 -16.61 0.07 -5.57
CA THR A 15 -15.66 -0.61 -4.70
C THR A 15 -14.33 0.15 -4.74
N PRO A 16 -13.74 0.54 -3.59
CA PRO A 16 -12.46 1.20 -3.57
C PRO A 16 -11.38 0.31 -4.22
N ASN A 17 -10.74 0.80 -5.27
CA ASN A 17 -9.72 0.05 -6.00
C ASN A 17 -8.31 0.36 -5.46
N TYR A 18 -7.72 -0.63 -4.79
CA TYR A 18 -6.37 -0.52 -4.24
C TYR A 18 -5.28 -0.95 -5.24
N GLU A 19 -5.61 -1.75 -6.25
CA GLU A 19 -4.63 -2.31 -7.19
C GLU A 19 -4.11 -1.24 -8.16
N GLY A 20 -2.85 -1.39 -8.56
CA GLY A 20 -2.15 -0.47 -9.45
C GLY A 20 -0.85 0.07 -8.85
N ASN A 21 -0.29 1.08 -9.50
CA ASN A 21 0.98 1.67 -9.12
C ASN A 21 0.78 2.88 -8.20
N TRP A 22 1.59 2.98 -7.16
CA TRP A 22 1.52 3.99 -6.13
C TRP A 22 2.90 4.56 -5.85
N VAL A 23 3.02 5.88 -5.87
CA VAL A 23 4.24 6.63 -5.56
C VAL A 23 4.33 6.86 -4.06
N THR A 24 5.42 6.42 -3.44
CA THR A 24 5.72 6.72 -2.04
C THR A 24 6.32 8.11 -1.91
N ILE A 25 5.92 8.82 -0.86
CA ILE A 25 6.37 10.19 -0.59
C ILE A 25 6.96 10.22 0.80
N ASP A 26 8.17 10.74 0.90
CA ASP A 26 8.80 11.06 2.16
C ASP A 26 8.02 12.19 2.86
N ASP A 27 7.51 11.94 4.06
CA ASP A 27 6.58 12.83 4.77
C ASP A 27 7.26 14.08 5.34
N GLU A 28 8.59 14.07 5.49
CA GLU A 28 9.37 15.22 5.96
C GLU A 28 9.79 16.15 4.82
N THR A 29 10.22 15.56 3.69
CA THR A 29 10.82 16.29 2.55
C THR A 29 9.87 16.48 1.37
N GLY A 30 8.83 15.66 1.25
CA GLY A 30 7.91 15.64 0.11
C GLY A 30 8.49 14.98 -1.15
N VAL A 31 9.66 14.37 -1.06
CA VAL A 31 10.35 13.73 -2.18
C VAL A 31 9.67 12.39 -2.51
N GLU A 32 9.44 12.15 -3.81
CA GLU A 32 8.98 10.86 -4.32
C GLU A 32 10.12 9.84 -4.29
N LYS A 33 9.91 8.70 -3.63
CA LYS A 33 10.98 7.73 -3.35
C LYS A 33 10.91 6.48 -4.21
N SER A 34 9.71 5.92 -4.40
CA SER A 34 9.55 4.66 -5.11
C SER A 34 8.15 4.49 -5.70
N ILE A 35 8.04 3.61 -6.70
CA ILE A 35 6.77 3.14 -7.24
C ILE A 35 6.50 1.73 -6.69
N ILE A 36 5.38 1.58 -6.00
CA ILE A 36 4.90 0.31 -5.44
C ILE A 36 3.71 -0.17 -6.25
N LYS A 37 3.77 -1.38 -6.79
CA LYS A 37 2.63 -2.04 -7.41
C LYS A 37 1.88 -2.84 -6.38
N LEU A 38 0.63 -2.44 -6.14
CA LEU A 38 -0.33 -3.21 -5.35
C LEU A 38 -1.11 -4.16 -6.26
N TYR A 39 -1.25 -5.41 -5.82
CA TYR A 39 -1.99 -6.45 -6.52
C TYR A 39 -2.65 -7.40 -5.51
N ILE A 40 -3.76 -8.01 -5.91
CA ILE A 40 -4.48 -9.00 -5.11
C ILE A 40 -4.27 -10.39 -5.71
N GLU A 41 -3.87 -11.34 -4.87
CA GLU A 41 -3.76 -12.75 -5.23
C GLU A 41 -4.41 -13.60 -4.12
N ASN A 42 -5.35 -14.48 -4.49
CA ASN A 42 -6.08 -15.32 -3.55
C ASN A 42 -6.67 -14.53 -2.35
N ASP A 43 -7.41 -13.45 -2.65
CA ASP A 43 -8.02 -12.53 -1.68
C ASP A 43 -7.06 -11.86 -0.68
N THR A 44 -5.76 -11.91 -0.97
CA THR A 44 -4.71 -11.29 -0.17
C THR A 44 -4.05 -10.18 -0.97
N LEU A 45 -3.91 -9.00 -0.39
CA LEU A 45 -3.23 -7.87 -1.00
C LEU A 45 -1.73 -7.92 -0.70
N PHE A 46 -0.95 -7.71 -1.77
CA PHE A 46 0.50 -7.60 -1.75
C PHE A 46 0.94 -6.27 -2.36
N GLY A 47 2.19 -5.90 -2.09
CA GLY A 47 2.82 -4.72 -2.68
C GLY A 47 4.28 -4.96 -2.97
N ARG A 48 4.68 -4.70 -4.22
CA ARG A 48 6.05 -4.89 -4.72
C ARG A 48 6.68 -3.55 -5.09
N ILE A 49 7.95 -3.36 -4.75
CA ILE A 49 8.74 -2.23 -5.26
C ILE A 49 9.02 -2.47 -6.75
N GLU A 50 8.41 -1.69 -7.63
CA GLU A 50 8.68 -1.77 -9.08
C GLU A 50 9.87 -0.89 -9.47
N THR A 51 10.02 0.27 -8.84
CA THR A 51 11.07 1.23 -9.20
C THR A 51 11.47 2.09 -8.02
N LEU A 52 12.77 2.33 -7.85
CA LEU A 52 13.32 3.36 -6.98
C LEU A 52 13.55 4.63 -7.81
N LEU A 53 12.95 5.74 -7.37
CA LEU A 53 12.91 6.99 -8.14
C LEU A 53 14.17 7.84 -7.95
N LEU A 54 14.92 7.61 -6.89
CA LEU A 54 16.17 8.29 -6.62
C LEU A 54 17.33 7.47 -7.19
N GLU A 55 18.20 8.14 -7.96
CA GLU A 55 19.32 7.50 -8.64
C GLU A 55 20.29 6.86 -7.63
N GLU A 56 20.48 7.49 -6.46
CA GLU A 56 21.32 6.94 -5.39
C GLU A 56 20.78 5.63 -4.78
N ASP A 57 19.47 5.37 -4.91
CA ASP A 57 18.81 4.20 -4.34
C ASP A 57 18.74 3.03 -5.34
N GLN A 58 18.89 3.30 -6.64
CA GLN A 58 18.78 2.27 -7.69
C GLN A 58 19.89 1.22 -7.58
N GLY A 59 19.51 -0.05 -7.77
CA GLY A 59 20.42 -1.19 -7.68
C GLY A 59 20.91 -1.52 -6.26
N GLN A 60 20.44 -0.83 -5.22
CA GLN A 60 20.77 -1.17 -3.85
C GLN A 60 20.19 -2.54 -3.46
N LEU A 61 20.93 -3.25 -2.60
CA LEU A 61 20.51 -4.50 -1.99
C LEU A 61 19.95 -4.23 -0.59
N CYS A 62 18.96 -5.01 -0.14
CA CYS A 62 18.50 -4.92 1.23
C CYS A 62 19.47 -5.65 2.19
N THR A 63 20.50 -4.93 2.62
CA THR A 63 21.54 -5.45 3.54
C THR A 63 21.08 -5.52 4.99
N ASN A 64 20.08 -4.71 5.36
CA ASN A 64 19.50 -4.70 6.70
C ASN A 64 18.36 -5.72 6.87
N CYS A 65 17.82 -6.25 5.76
CA CYS A 65 16.77 -7.26 5.78
C CYS A 65 17.25 -8.58 6.42
N SER A 66 16.29 -9.45 6.72
CA SER A 66 16.56 -10.82 7.18
C SER A 66 15.82 -11.83 6.31
N GLY A 67 16.08 -13.12 6.49
CA GLY A 67 15.34 -14.16 5.79
C GLY A 67 15.58 -14.16 4.28
N ALA A 68 14.50 -14.25 3.51
CA ALA A 68 14.56 -14.37 2.05
C ALA A 68 14.91 -13.04 1.36
N GLU A 69 14.73 -11.92 2.06
CA GLU A 69 14.92 -10.57 1.56
C GLU A 69 16.35 -10.06 1.77
N LEU A 70 17.15 -10.74 2.60
CA LEU A 70 18.54 -10.37 2.85
C LEU A 70 19.36 -10.45 1.56
N ASN A 71 20.08 -9.37 1.25
CA ASN A 71 20.94 -9.20 0.08
C ASN A 71 20.22 -9.36 -1.27
N GLN A 72 18.89 -9.28 -1.28
CA GLN A 72 18.13 -9.18 -2.53
C GLN A 72 18.10 -7.72 -3.02
N PRO A 73 18.02 -7.48 -4.34
CA PRO A 73 17.76 -6.14 -4.86
C PRO A 73 16.49 -5.57 -4.23
N ILE A 74 16.53 -4.30 -3.81
CA ILE A 74 15.36 -3.64 -3.21
C ILE A 74 14.23 -3.55 -4.24
N GLU A 75 14.57 -3.22 -5.49
CA GLU A 75 13.63 -3.35 -6.61
C GLU A 75 13.25 -4.82 -6.81
N GLY A 76 11.95 -5.08 -6.84
CA GLY A 76 11.38 -6.42 -6.92
C GLY A 76 10.97 -7.02 -5.57
N LEU A 77 11.37 -6.45 -4.44
CA LEU A 77 10.92 -6.93 -3.13
C LEU A 77 9.42 -6.77 -2.97
N ILE A 78 8.78 -7.81 -2.44
CA ILE A 78 7.41 -7.75 -1.93
C ILE A 78 7.49 -7.20 -0.50
N ILE A 79 7.16 -5.93 -0.33
CA ILE A 79 7.23 -5.25 0.97
C ILE A 79 5.92 -5.30 1.74
N LEU A 80 4.78 -5.36 1.05
CA LEU A 80 3.46 -5.53 1.68
C LEU A 80 3.01 -6.98 1.50
N LYS A 81 2.69 -7.65 2.61
CA LYS A 81 2.34 -9.08 2.62
C LYS A 81 1.14 -9.36 3.51
N GLY A 82 0.29 -10.29 3.09
CA GLY A 82 -0.71 -10.89 3.96
C GLY A 82 -1.86 -9.97 4.37
N LEU A 83 -2.08 -8.86 3.64
CA LEU A 83 -3.19 -7.98 3.98
C LEU A 83 -4.51 -8.60 3.52
N THR A 84 -5.49 -8.58 4.41
CA THR A 84 -6.85 -9.06 4.14
C THR A 84 -7.85 -7.92 4.19
N ARG A 85 -8.94 -8.04 3.43
CA ARG A 85 -9.98 -7.01 3.39
C ARG A 85 -10.82 -7.02 4.66
N ASP A 86 -11.00 -5.85 5.25
CA ASP A 86 -11.85 -5.59 6.41
C ASP A 86 -12.67 -4.32 6.14
N GLY A 87 -13.93 -4.48 5.75
CA GLY A 87 -14.77 -3.36 5.29
C GLY A 87 -14.14 -2.61 4.11
N ASP A 88 -13.79 -1.34 4.33
CA ASP A 88 -13.21 -0.46 3.31
C ASP A 88 -11.68 -0.33 3.40
N GLN A 89 -11.03 -1.11 4.28
CA GLN A 89 -9.57 -1.11 4.47
C GLN A 89 -8.96 -2.49 4.17
N TRP A 90 -7.65 -2.52 3.99
CA TRP A 90 -6.84 -3.74 3.98
C TRP A 90 -5.94 -3.76 5.20
N THR A 91 -5.96 -4.83 6.00
CA THR A 91 -5.28 -4.89 7.29
C THR A 91 -4.84 -6.31 7.66
N GLY A 92 -4.18 -6.47 8.80
CA GLY A 92 -3.76 -7.76 9.35
C GLY A 92 -2.44 -8.31 8.78
N GLY A 93 -1.90 -7.66 7.75
CA GLY A 93 -0.61 -8.00 7.15
C GLY A 93 0.55 -7.15 7.67
N THR A 94 1.67 -7.20 6.96
CA THR A 94 2.90 -6.47 7.30
C THR A 94 3.41 -5.60 6.16
N ILE A 95 4.20 -4.60 6.54
CA ILE A 95 5.06 -3.80 5.64
C ILE A 95 6.52 -3.90 6.09
N LEU A 96 7.41 -4.28 5.17
CA LEU A 96 8.87 -4.24 5.34
C LEU A 96 9.41 -2.87 4.95
N ASP A 97 10.24 -2.29 5.81
CA ASP A 97 11.06 -1.12 5.50
C ASP A 97 12.48 -1.57 5.11
N PRO A 98 12.87 -1.53 3.82
CA PRO A 98 14.19 -1.97 3.40
C PRO A 98 15.34 -1.14 3.99
N ALA A 99 15.09 0.12 4.38
CA ALA A 99 16.11 1.01 4.90
C ALA A 99 16.64 0.54 6.26
N ASN A 100 15.77 -0.05 7.10
CA ASN A 100 16.15 -0.57 8.42
C ASN A 100 15.91 -2.07 8.61
N GLY A 101 15.36 -2.75 7.60
CA GLY A 101 15.10 -4.19 7.59
C GLY A 101 13.99 -4.66 8.51
N LYS A 102 13.19 -3.74 9.08
CA LYS A 102 12.13 -4.08 10.04
C LYS A 102 10.79 -4.26 9.35
N GLU A 103 10.02 -5.21 9.86
CA GLU A 103 8.63 -5.39 9.49
C GLU A 103 7.70 -4.77 10.54
N TYR A 104 6.64 -4.15 10.05
CA TYR A 104 5.60 -3.51 10.85
C TYR A 104 4.24 -4.05 10.48
N GLN A 105 3.31 -4.10 11.42
CA GLN A 105 1.91 -4.37 11.09
C GLN A 105 1.36 -3.24 10.21
N CYS A 106 0.57 -3.58 9.21
CA CYS A 106 0.14 -2.63 8.20
C CYS A 106 -1.38 -2.56 8.03
N THR A 107 -1.89 -1.33 7.89
CA THR A 107 -3.24 -1.05 7.42
C THR A 107 -3.19 -0.06 6.25
N LEU A 108 -3.92 -0.36 5.19
CA LEU A 108 -4.13 0.50 4.02
C LEU A 108 -5.55 1.03 4.01
N THR A 109 -5.70 2.34 3.81
CA THR A 109 -7.00 3.00 3.68
C THR A 109 -6.95 4.01 2.54
N LEU A 110 -7.85 3.87 1.57
CA LEU A 110 -8.02 4.86 0.51
C LEU A 110 -8.64 6.15 1.07
N ASN A 111 -8.08 7.27 0.64
CA ASN A 111 -8.62 8.60 0.86
C ASN A 111 -9.04 9.19 -0.50
N GLY A 112 -10.28 8.92 -0.90
CA GLY A 112 -10.74 9.22 -2.26
C GLY A 112 -10.21 8.20 -3.27
N THR A 113 -9.83 8.66 -4.46
CA THR A 113 -9.42 7.79 -5.59
C THR A 113 -7.92 7.86 -5.90
N SER A 114 -7.23 8.89 -5.42
CA SER A 114 -5.84 9.20 -5.78
C SER A 114 -4.84 9.05 -4.62
N ASP A 115 -5.33 8.97 -3.39
CA ASP A 115 -4.49 9.00 -2.20
C ASP A 115 -4.70 7.75 -1.36
N LEU A 116 -3.60 7.13 -0.95
CA LEU A 116 -3.58 5.94 -0.11
C LEU A 116 -2.84 6.25 1.18
N ASN A 117 -3.52 6.04 2.30
CA ASN A 117 -2.88 6.08 3.61
C ASN A 117 -2.31 4.69 3.92
N VAL A 118 -1.01 4.63 4.17
CA VAL A 118 -0.28 3.41 4.53
C VAL A 118 0.22 3.55 5.96
N ARG A 119 -0.40 2.84 6.89
CA ARG A 119 -0.07 2.93 8.32
C ARG A 119 0.74 1.70 8.76
N GLY A 120 1.98 1.93 9.19
CA GLY A 120 2.84 0.94 9.83
C GLY A 120 2.88 1.14 11.35
N PHE A 121 2.75 0.07 12.14
CA PHE A 121 2.75 0.15 13.60
C PHE A 121 3.34 -1.10 14.28
N ILE A 122 3.69 -0.97 15.56
CA ILE A 122 4.18 -2.06 16.40
C ILE A 122 3.15 -2.37 17.50
N GLY A 123 2.56 -3.56 17.47
CA GLY A 123 1.64 -4.04 18.49
C GLY A 123 0.28 -3.34 18.41
N PHE A 124 0.11 -2.22 19.09
CA PHE A 124 -1.13 -1.45 19.02
C PHE A 124 -1.05 -0.38 17.93
N SER A 125 -2.14 -0.20 17.18
CA SER A 125 -2.19 0.70 16.01
C SER A 125 -1.89 2.17 16.32
N PHE A 126 -1.96 2.61 17.57
CA PHE A 126 -1.62 3.99 17.96
C PHE A 126 -0.10 4.26 18.02
N ILE A 127 0.75 3.24 18.16
CA ILE A 127 2.22 3.37 18.14
C ILE A 127 2.72 3.06 16.72
N GLY A 128 2.62 4.06 15.85
CA GLY A 128 2.99 3.89 14.45
C GLY A 128 3.06 5.20 13.67
N ARG A 129 3.35 5.07 12.37
CA ARG A 129 3.42 6.19 11.41
C ARG A 129 2.49 5.90 10.24
N THR A 130 2.00 6.97 9.62
CA THR A 130 1.18 6.88 8.41
C THR A 130 1.86 7.67 7.31
N GLN A 131 2.21 6.99 6.22
CA GLN A 131 2.66 7.63 5.00
C GLN A 131 1.49 7.81 4.04
N ARG A 132 1.57 8.84 3.20
CA ARG A 132 0.64 9.03 2.09
C ARG A 132 1.31 8.65 0.79
N TRP A 133 0.71 7.72 0.07
CA TRP A 133 1.11 7.35 -1.27
C TRP A 133 0.12 7.93 -2.27
N LYS A 134 0.61 8.32 -3.44
CA LYS A 134 -0.22 8.85 -4.53
C LYS A 134 -0.34 7.85 -5.64
N ARG A 135 -1.51 7.75 -6.26
CA ARG A 135 -1.70 6.90 -7.43
C ARG A 135 -0.79 7.40 -8.57
N SER A 136 -0.04 6.48 -9.15
CA SER A 136 0.81 6.74 -10.31
C SER A 136 -0.06 6.70 -11.57
N ASN A 137 0.07 7.70 -12.43
CA ASN A 137 -0.70 7.84 -13.67
C ASN A 137 -0.14 7.00 -14.82
#